data_AF-A0A2D3T1G0-F1
#
_entry.id   AF-A0A2D3T1G0-F1
#
_cell.length_a   1.000
_cell.length_b   1.000
_cell.length_c   1.000
_cell.angle_alpha   90.00
_cell.angle_beta   90.00
_cell.angle_gamma   90.00
#
_symmetry.space_group_name_H-M   'P 1'
#
loop_
_entity.id
_entity.type
_entity.pdbx_description
1 polymer ?
#
loop_
_entity_poly.entity_id
_entity_poly.type
_entity_poly.pdbx_seq_one_letter_code
_entity_poly.pdbx_strand_id
1 'polypeptide(L)' 'MTDSKEITREKIWLQKEGPDLKIGVDGPFSGDSVTIRDYYNPDMARDLKVDTLQVAGYQLTGDHIERLR' A
#
# COMPACT_ATOMS: atom_id res chain seq x y z
N MET A 1 23.97 7.86 13.68
CA MET A 1 23.24 8.53 12.59
C MET A 1 22.21 7.52 12.11
N THR A 2 20.94 7.76 12.42
CA THR A 2 19.85 6.89 11.96
C THR A 2 19.64 7.23 10.50
N ASP A 3 20.06 6.32 9.62
CA ASP A 3 19.87 6.45 8.18
C ASP A 3 18.38 6.25 7.91
N SER A 4 17.60 7.34 8.02
CA SER A 4 16.18 7.33 7.70
C SER A 4 16.06 7.16 6.19
N LYS A 5 15.97 5.91 5.73
CA LYS A 5 15.73 5.57 4.33
C LYS A 5 14.45 6.26 3.89
N GLU A 6 14.61 7.26 3.03
CA GLU A 6 13.49 7.97 2.42
C GLU A 6 12.79 7.03 1.43
N ILE A 7 11.50 6.79 1.66
CA ILE A 7 10.66 5.92 0.84
C ILE A 7 10.00 6.78 -0.24
N THR A 8 10.51 6.71 -1.48
CA THR A 8 9.94 7.45 -2.61
C THR A 8 8.81 6.66 -3.28
N ARG A 9 7.95 7.32 -4.08
CA ARG A 9 6.87 6.66 -4.84
C ARG A 9 7.36 5.49 -5.70
N GLU A 10 8.58 5.58 -6.23
CA GLU A 10 9.24 4.53 -7.04
C GLU A 10 9.60 3.28 -6.23
N LYS A 11 9.54 3.38 -4.90
CA LYS A 11 9.82 2.31 -3.96
C LYS A 11 8.56 1.71 -3.32
N ILE A 12 7.38 2.23 -3.64
CA ILE A 12 6.10 1.66 -3.18
C ILE A 12 5.50 0.80 -4.28
N TRP A 13 5.30 -0.47 -3.96
CA TRP A 13 4.71 -1.46 -4.85
C TRP A 13 3.39 -1.94 -4.27
N LEU A 14 2.34 -1.92 -5.08
CA LEU A 14 1.02 -2.37 -4.67
C LEU A 14 0.69 -3.67 -5.41
N GLN A 15 0.21 -4.66 -4.67
CA GLN A 15 -0.22 -5.94 -5.23
C GLN A 15 -1.50 -6.40 -4.53
N LYS A 16 -2.42 -6.93 -5.32
CA LYS A 16 -3.59 -7.63 -4.83
C LYS A 16 -3.24 -9.11 -4.64
N GLU A 17 -3.43 -9.62 -3.42
CA GLU A 17 -3.23 -11.02 -3.06
C GLU A 17 -4.56 -11.58 -2.54
N GLY A 18 -5.38 -12.13 -3.44
CA GLY A 18 -6.75 -12.56 -3.08
C GLY A 18 -7.62 -11.38 -2.63
N PRO A 19 -8.22 -11.41 -1.42
CA PRO A 19 -8.97 -10.28 -0.88
C PRO A 19 -8.06 -9.19 -0.26
N ASP A 20 -6.76 -9.43 -0.14
CA ASP A 20 -5.84 -8.56 0.59
C ASP A 20 -5.11 -7.58 -0.35
N LEU A 21 -4.72 -6.44 0.21
CA LEU A 21 -3.79 -5.49 -0.43
C LEU A 21 -2.43 -5.59 0.24
N LYS A 22 -1.40 -5.89 -0.55
CA LYS A 22 -0.01 -5.89 -0.11
C LYS A 22 0.72 -4.66 -0.64
N ILE A 23 1.41 -3.99 0.27
CA ILE A 23 2.19 -2.78 0.02
C ILE A 23 3.65 -3.13 0.29
N GLY A 24 4.45 -3.26 -0.76
CA GLY A 24 5.90 -3.43 -0.68
C GLY A 24 6.61 -2.08 -0.58
N VAL A 25 7.67 -2.01 0.22
CA VAL A 25 8.54 -0.85 0.42
C VAL A 25 9.98 -1.22 0.03
N ASP A 26 10.68 -0.31 -0.66
CA ASP A 26 12.08 -0.47 -1.08
C ASP A 26 12.31 -1.62 -2.09
N GLY A 27 11.37 -1.82 -3.03
CA GLY A 27 11.49 -2.77 -4.14
C GLY A 27 10.28 -3.70 -4.28
N PRO A 28 10.18 -4.47 -5.39
CA PRO A 28 9.06 -5.37 -5.63
C PRO A 28 9.08 -6.55 -4.64
N PHE A 29 8.44 -6.37 -3.49
CA PHE A 29 8.18 -7.37 -2.44
C PHE A 29 9.43 -8.11 -1.91
N SER A 30 10.64 -7.58 -2.16
CA SER A 30 11.91 -8.09 -1.67
C SER A 30 12.39 -7.44 -0.37
N GLY A 31 11.66 -6.43 0.12
CA GLY A 31 11.92 -5.70 1.36
C GLY A 31 10.78 -5.82 2.36
N ASP A 32 10.62 -4.80 3.20
CA ASP A 32 9.52 -4.73 4.16
C ASP A 32 8.17 -4.59 3.43
N SER A 33 7.12 -5.19 3.99
CA SER A 33 5.77 -5.08 3.44
C SER A 33 4.72 -4.94 4.51
N VAL A 34 3.64 -4.25 4.14
CA VAL A 34 2.43 -4.11 4.94
C VAL A 34 1.29 -4.76 4.18
N THR A 35 0.58 -5.68 4.84
CA THR A 35 -0.62 -6.31 4.28
C THR A 35 -1.86 -5.78 4.99
N ILE A 36 -2.81 -5.28 4.20
CA ILE A 36 -4.14 -4.90 4.66
C ILE A 36 -5.09 -6.02 4.27
N ARG A 37 -5.56 -6.75 5.28
CA ARG A 37 -6.44 -7.90 5.09
C ARG A 37 -7.84 -7.48 4.68
N ASP A 38 -8.48 -8.30 3.85
CA ASP A 38 -9.86 -8.12 3.37
C ASP A 38 -10.11 -6.77 2.66
N TYR A 39 -9.04 -6.12 2.18
CA TYR A 39 -9.13 -4.79 1.56
C TYR A 39 -10.08 -4.77 0.36
N TYR A 40 -10.11 -5.83 -0.44
CA TYR A 40 -10.99 -5.96 -1.61
C TYR A 40 -12.23 -6.82 -1.34
N ASN A 41 -12.46 -7.24 -0.09
CA ASN A 41 -13.61 -8.06 0.26
C ASN A 41 -14.89 -7.20 0.31
N PRO A 42 -15.86 -7.39 -0.59
CA PRO A 42 -17.04 -6.52 -0.68
C PRO A 42 -17.93 -6.55 0.56
N ASP A 43 -17.85 -7.61 1.38
CA ASP A 43 -18.63 -7.76 2.60
C ASP A 43 -17.99 -7.02 3.80
N MET A 44 -16.67 -6.78 3.74
CA MET A 44 -15.89 -6.10 4.79
C MET A 44 -15.51 -4.66 4.42
N ALA A 45 -15.33 -4.37 3.13
CA ALA A 45 -14.67 -3.18 2.65
C ALA A 45 -15.60 -1.98 2.41
N ARG A 46 -16.82 -2.01 2.97
CA ARG A 46 -17.81 -0.94 2.71
C ARG A 46 -17.45 0.40 3.35
N ASP A 47 -16.79 0.40 4.52
CA ASP A 47 -16.53 1.65 5.27
C ASP A 47 -15.06 1.85 5.72
N LEU A 48 -14.15 0.92 5.41
CA LEU A 48 -12.75 0.95 5.90
C LEU A 48 -11.73 0.82 4.77
N LYS A 49 -11.86 1.68 3.76
CA LYS A 49 -10.85 1.81 2.70
C LYS A 49 -9.75 2.76 3.15
N VAL A 50 -8.54 2.51 2.65
CA VAL A 50 -7.42 3.43 2.83
C VAL A 50 -7.64 4.64 1.93
N ASP A 51 -7.94 5.78 2.55
CA ASP A 51 -8.09 7.05 1.84
C ASP A 51 -6.75 7.61 1.35
N THR A 52 -5.69 7.41 2.14
CA THR A 52 -4.35 7.91 1.83
C THR A 52 -3.27 7.03 2.45
N LEU A 53 -2.28 6.66 1.66
CA LEU A 53 -0.99 6.12 2.10
C LEU A 53 0.06 7.23 1.97
N GLN A 54 0.63 7.67 3.09
CA GLN A 54 1.70 8.66 3.11
C GLN A 54 3.01 8.02 3.55
N VAL A 55 4.06 8.17 2.75
CA VAL A 55 5.38 7.65 3.07
C VAL A 55 6.46 8.64 2.66
N ALA A 56 7.29 9.04 3.62
CA ALA A 56 8.41 9.98 3.45
C ALA A 56 8.10 11.20 2.54
N GLY A 57 6.94 11.83 2.74
CA GLY A 57 6.51 13.01 1.98
C GLY A 57 5.73 12.72 0.70
N TYR A 58 5.65 11.47 0.25
CA TYR A 58 4.84 11.05 -0.90
C TYR A 58 3.46 10.57 -0.46
N GLN A 59 2.45 10.87 -1.28
CA GLN A 59 1.06 10.50 -1.03
C GLN A 59 0.49 9.66 -2.18
N LEU A 60 -0.11 8.52 -1.83
CA LEU A 60 -0.96 7.71 -2.70
C LEU A 60 -2.39 7.81 -2.19
N THR A 61 -3.29 8.36 -3.00
CA THR A 61 -4.71 8.48 -2.66
C THR A 61 -5.45 7.17 -2.93
N GLY A 62 -6.55 6.93 -2.21
CA GLY A 62 -7.39 5.73 -2.36
C GLY A 62 -7.78 5.45 -3.81
N ASP A 63 -8.11 6.48 -4.59
CA ASP A 63 -8.43 6.36 -6.03
C ASP A 63 -7.31 5.71 -6.87
N HIS A 64 -6.05 5.89 -6.49
CA HIS A 64 -4.92 5.25 -7.18
C HIS A 64 -4.73 3.81 -6.74
N ILE A 65 -5.01 3.50 -5.47
CA ILE A 65 -4.95 2.14 -4.92
C ILE A 65 -6.05 1.28 -5.53
N GLU A 66 -7.25 1.84 -5.66
CA GLU A 66 -8.43 1.18 -6.22
C GLU A 66 -8.34 0.88 -7.73
N ARG A 67 -7.34 1.41 -8.45
CA ARG A 67 -7.12 1.08 -9.87
C ARG A 67 -6.51 -0.31 -10.09
N LEU A 68 -6.11 -1.01 -9.03
CA LEU A 68 -5.54 -2.36 -9.06
C LEU A 68 -6.59 -3.50 -9.05
N ARG A 69 -7.85 -3.18 -9.38
CA ARG A 69 -8.97 -4.12 -9.33
C ARG A 69 -8.80 -5.32 -10.25
#